data_AF-J3N977-F1
#
_entry.id   AF-J3N977-F1
#
_cell.length_a   1.000
_cell.length_b   1.000
_cell.length_c   1.000
_cell.angle_alpha   90.00
_cell.angle_beta   90.00
_cell.angle_gamma   90.00
#
_symmetry.space_group_name_H-M   'P 1'
#
loop_
_entity.id
_entity.type
_entity.pdbx_description
1 polymer ?
#
loop_
_entity_poly.entity_id
_entity_poly.type
_entity_poly.pdbx_seq_one_letter_code
_entity_poly.pdbx_strand_id
1 'polypeptide(L)'
;MAETVTANPLPELPQDMLVEIFSLLEIPDLVRAGSVCNSWRSAYNETRSLGIYKLSQTPCLLYTSESAGDSAVCLYSLVEKRQYMFTLPDPPVRSRFLIGSSLGWLITVDASSEMHLVNPITGQQIALPSVATIEHIEPIFNESGAIHKYELSWYSGSRVIRTEPSVFTLGELRDYMYYKAFVFFDTS
;
A
#
# COMPACT_ATOMS: atom_id res chain seq x y z
N MET A 1 39.79 40.56 -14.04
CA MET A 1 39.48 40.24 -12.64
C MET A 1 37.97 40.03 -12.60
N ALA A 2 37.52 38.78 -12.62
CA ALA A 2 36.09 38.46 -12.61
C ALA A 2 35.72 38.10 -11.17
N GLU A 3 34.90 38.93 -10.53
CA GLU A 3 34.35 38.66 -9.22
C GLU A 3 33.30 37.55 -9.35
N THR A 4 33.63 36.38 -8.84
CA THR A 4 32.67 35.31 -8.61
C THR A 4 31.84 35.71 -7.40
N VAL A 5 30.64 36.22 -7.63
CA VAL A 5 29.65 36.46 -6.57
C VAL A 5 29.22 35.08 -6.04
N THR A 6 29.82 34.65 -4.94
CA THR A 6 29.34 33.50 -4.17
C THR A 6 28.02 33.92 -3.52
N ALA A 7 26.90 33.42 -4.04
CA ALA A 7 25.62 33.52 -3.37
C ALA A 7 25.79 32.92 -1.96
N ASN A 8 25.63 33.74 -0.92
CA ASN A 8 25.58 33.25 0.45
C ASN A 8 24.48 32.19 0.53
N PRO A 9 24.77 30.95 0.96
CA PRO A 9 23.72 29.98 1.19
C PRO A 9 22.79 30.56 2.26
N LEU A 10 21.50 30.64 1.93
CA LEU A 10 20.47 30.97 2.92
C LEU A 10 20.66 30.04 4.13
N PRO A 11 20.49 30.53 5.36
CA PRO A 11 20.59 29.67 6.54
C PRO A 11 19.60 28.51 6.38
N GLU A 12 20.14 27.29 6.30
CA GLU A 12 19.32 26.09 6.20
C GLU A 12 18.65 25.84 7.56
N LEU A 13 17.34 25.62 7.52
CA LEU A 13 16.58 25.27 8.71
C LEU A 13 17.08 23.91 9.23
N PRO A 14 17.28 23.75 10.56
CA PRO A 14 17.62 22.45 11.13
C PRO A 14 16.63 21.34 10.74
N GLN A 15 17.15 20.11 10.63
CA GLN A 15 16.42 18.95 10.15
C GLN A 15 15.19 18.62 11.01
N ASP A 16 15.32 18.71 12.33
CA ASP A 16 14.27 18.51 13.32
C ASP A 16 13.11 19.50 13.14
N MET A 17 13.43 20.77 12.89
CA MET A 17 12.45 21.81 12.60
C MET A 17 11.70 21.54 11.28
N LEU A 18 12.40 21.05 10.25
CA LEU A 18 11.76 20.64 9.01
C LEU A 18 10.78 19.47 9.23
N VAL A 19 11.18 18.46 10.02
CA VAL A 19 10.31 17.33 10.36
C VAL A 19 9.07 17.79 11.11
N GLU A 20 9.21 18.71 12.07
CA GLU A 20 8.08 19.30 12.80
C GLU A 20 7.13 20.05 11.86
N ILE A 21 7.66 20.91 10.99
CA ILE A 21 6.84 21.62 9.98
C ILE A 21 6.13 20.62 9.05
N PHE A 22 6.85 19.59 8.58
CA PHE A 22 6.33 18.60 7.66
C PHE A 22 5.21 17.75 8.26
N SER A 23 5.27 17.49 9.56
CA SER A 23 4.19 16.79 10.29
C SER A 23 2.84 17.53 10.26
N LEU A 24 2.87 18.84 9.99
CA LEU A 24 1.69 19.71 9.91
C LEU A 24 1.10 19.81 8.51
N LEU A 25 1.83 19.38 7.47
CA LEU A 25 1.42 19.47 6.07
C LEU A 25 0.37 18.40 5.73
N GLU A 26 -0.53 18.74 4.80
CA GLU A 26 -1.37 17.74 4.15
C GLU A 26 -0.51 16.86 3.23
N ILE A 27 -0.92 15.61 3.00
CA ILE A 27 -0.14 14.64 2.20
C ILE A 27 0.34 15.21 0.84
N PRO A 28 -0.48 15.92 0.03
CA PRO A 28 0.00 16.46 -1.25
C PRO A 28 1.16 17.46 -1.07
N ASP A 29 1.08 18.34 -0.06
CA ASP A 29 2.11 19.33 0.22
C ASP A 29 3.38 18.69 0.78
N LEU A 30 3.23 17.68 1.64
CA LEU A 30 4.34 16.89 2.16
C LEU A 30 5.13 16.21 1.02
N VAL A 31 4.43 15.63 0.05
CA VAL A 31 5.06 15.02 -1.14
C VAL A 31 5.81 16.05 -1.98
N ARG A 32 5.22 17.25 -2.19
CA ARG A 32 5.89 18.34 -2.92
C ARG A 32 7.13 18.84 -2.19
N ALA A 33 7.07 18.95 -0.86
CA ALA A 33 8.20 19.35 -0.03
C ALA A 33 9.41 18.43 -0.23
N GLY A 34 9.20 17.11 -0.29
CA GLY A 34 10.26 16.12 -0.57
C GLY A 34 10.90 16.23 -1.96
N SER A 35 10.36 17.07 -2.85
CA SER A 35 10.88 17.30 -4.21
C SER A 35 11.68 18.59 -4.37
N VAL A 36 11.81 19.40 -3.31
CA VAL A 36 12.48 20.72 -3.36
C VAL A 36 14.00 20.60 -3.42
N CYS A 37 14.62 19.91 -2.47
CA CYS A 37 16.07 19.69 -2.39
C CYS A 37 16.40 18.43 -1.56
N ASN A 38 17.68 18.04 -1.50
CA ASN A 38 18.11 16.84 -0.76
C ASN A 38 17.85 16.93 0.75
N SER A 39 18.05 18.12 1.35
CA SER A 39 17.76 18.35 2.77
C SER A 39 16.27 18.12 3.07
N TRP A 40 15.38 18.73 2.29
CA TRP A 40 13.93 18.53 2.44
C TRP A 40 13.51 17.10 2.12
N ARG A 41 14.14 16.44 1.13
CA ARG A 41 13.89 15.02 0.86
C ARG A 41 14.26 14.14 2.05
N SER A 42 15.34 14.45 2.76
CA SER A 42 15.73 13.77 3.99
C SER A 42 14.67 13.93 5.07
N ALA A 43 14.23 15.18 5.34
CA ALA A 43 13.18 15.46 6.33
C ALA A 43 11.86 14.77 5.98
N TYR A 44 11.47 14.78 4.71
CA TYR A 44 10.29 14.05 4.22
C TYR A 44 10.37 12.55 4.53
N ASN A 45 11.52 11.91 4.25
CA ASN A 45 11.71 10.48 4.51
C ASN A 45 11.65 10.17 6.01
N GLU A 46 12.20 11.05 6.84
CA GLU A 46 12.20 10.93 8.31
C GLU A 46 10.79 11.10 8.89
N THR A 47 10.04 12.12 8.49
CA THR A 47 8.63 12.29 8.88
C THR A 47 7.80 11.06 8.50
N ARG A 48 8.03 10.49 7.31
CA ARG A 48 7.35 9.28 6.84
C ARG A 48 7.74 8.05 7.66
N SER A 49 9.02 7.82 7.94
CA SER A 49 9.49 6.63 8.67
C SER A 49 8.98 6.61 10.11
N LEU A 50 8.89 7.77 10.74
CA LEU A 50 8.36 7.92 12.09
C LEU A 50 6.83 7.84 12.15
N GLY A 51 6.13 7.91 11.00
CA GLY A 51 4.67 7.94 10.95
C GLY A 51 4.07 9.19 11.61
N ILE A 52 4.85 10.26 11.75
CA ILE A 52 4.45 11.49 12.44
C ILE A 52 3.77 12.39 11.41
N TYR A 53 2.50 12.14 11.16
CA TYR A 53 1.63 13.05 10.43
C TYR A 53 0.45 13.44 11.31
N LYS A 54 -0.10 14.64 11.10
CA LYS A 54 -1.35 15.06 11.74
C LYS A 54 -2.40 13.97 11.56
N LEU A 55 -2.84 13.33 12.64
CA LEU A 55 -3.87 12.28 12.62
C LEU A 55 -5.21 12.75 12.01
N SER A 56 -5.46 14.06 12.02
CA SER A 56 -6.62 14.70 11.39
C SER A 56 -6.35 15.17 9.96
N GLN A 57 -5.77 14.32 9.10
CA GLN A 57 -5.66 14.63 7.67
C GLN A 57 -7.06 14.70 7.03
N THR A 58 -7.21 15.53 6.02
CA THR A 58 -8.43 15.51 5.22
C THR A 58 -8.48 14.20 4.40
N PRO A 59 -9.58 13.43 4.45
CA PRO A 59 -9.66 12.18 3.71
C PRO A 59 -9.54 12.44 2.20
N CYS A 60 -8.79 11.58 1.51
CA CYS A 60 -8.72 11.54 0.06
C CYS A 60 -9.47 10.32 -0.45
N LEU A 61 -10.14 10.45 -1.59
CA LEU A 61 -10.81 9.32 -2.24
C LEU A 61 -9.83 8.63 -3.19
N LEU A 62 -9.50 7.38 -2.90
CA LEU A 62 -8.74 6.52 -3.81
C LEU A 62 -9.72 5.66 -4.62
N TYR A 63 -9.58 5.62 -5.94
CA TYR A 63 -10.43 4.83 -6.81
C TYR A 63 -9.71 4.44 -8.11
N THR A 64 -10.23 3.43 -8.78
CA THR A 64 -9.83 3.01 -10.14
C THR A 64 -10.94 3.37 -11.12
N SER A 65 -10.59 3.70 -12.37
CA SER A 65 -11.56 4.02 -13.42
C SER A 65 -11.30 3.18 -14.67
N GLU A 66 -12.36 2.71 -15.33
CA GLU A 66 -12.22 1.93 -16.56
C GLU A 66 -11.52 2.71 -17.67
N SER A 67 -11.79 4.01 -17.73
CA SER A 67 -11.21 4.92 -18.71
C SER A 67 -9.73 5.24 -18.48
N ALA A 68 -9.18 4.96 -17.29
CA ALA A 68 -7.81 5.29 -16.94
C ALA A 68 -6.81 4.13 -17.23
N GLY A 69 -7.32 2.94 -17.55
CA GLY A 69 -6.51 1.72 -17.71
C GLY A 69 -6.33 0.95 -16.40
N ASP A 70 -5.92 -0.32 -16.50
CA ASP A 70 -5.97 -1.25 -15.37
C ASP A 70 -4.94 -0.96 -14.27
N SER A 71 -3.78 -0.41 -14.65
CA SER A 71 -2.68 -0.09 -13.73
C SER A 71 -2.80 1.31 -13.13
N ALA A 72 -3.75 2.13 -13.60
CA ALA A 72 -3.92 3.50 -13.14
C ALA A 72 -4.79 3.56 -11.88
N VAL A 73 -4.35 4.36 -10.92
CA VAL A 73 -5.10 4.70 -9.72
C VAL A 73 -5.26 6.21 -9.63
N CYS A 74 -6.44 6.61 -9.20
CA CYS A 74 -6.83 7.99 -9.02
C CYS A 74 -6.93 8.30 -7.53
N LEU A 75 -6.36 9.43 -7.13
CA LEU A 75 -6.50 10.00 -5.80
C LEU A 75 -7.15 11.38 -5.93
N TYR A 76 -8.35 11.54 -5.42
CA TYR A 76 -9.02 12.83 -5.37
C TYR A 76 -8.82 13.49 -4.01
N SER A 77 -8.14 14.64 -4.00
CA SER A 77 -7.94 15.46 -2.81
C SER A 77 -9.14 16.39 -2.62
N LEU A 78 -9.82 16.27 -1.47
CA LEU A 78 -10.91 17.17 -1.11
C LEU A 78 -10.40 18.59 -0.79
N VAL A 79 -9.20 18.71 -0.24
CA VAL A 79 -8.57 19.99 0.11
C VAL A 79 -8.34 20.83 -1.14
N GLU A 80 -7.75 20.21 -2.16
CA GLU A 80 -7.35 20.90 -3.38
C GLU A 80 -8.41 20.85 -4.48
N LYS A 81 -9.48 20.06 -4.27
CA LYS A 81 -10.53 19.78 -5.26
C LYS A 81 -9.92 19.32 -6.59
N ARG A 82 -8.92 18.45 -6.49
CA ARG A 82 -8.08 18.03 -7.61
C ARG A 82 -7.89 16.52 -7.62
N GLN A 83 -7.92 15.96 -8.82
CA GLN A 83 -7.57 14.57 -9.07
C GLN A 83 -6.08 14.45 -9.40
N TYR A 84 -5.44 13.49 -8.76
CA TYR A 84 -4.12 12.97 -9.07
C TYR A 84 -4.27 11.59 -9.70
N MET A 85 -3.49 11.33 -10.74
CA MET A 85 -3.44 10.03 -11.40
C MET A 85 -2.00 9.55 -11.42
N PHE A 86 -1.81 8.30 -11.05
CA PHE A 86 -0.51 7.65 -11.04
C PHE A 86 -0.67 6.17 -11.39
N THR A 87 0.43 5.56 -11.80
CA THR A 87 0.49 4.16 -12.22
C THR A 87 1.09 3.33 -11.09
N LEU A 88 0.47 2.21 -10.76
CA LEU A 88 1.02 1.26 -9.78
C LEU A 88 1.69 0.07 -10.49
N PRO A 89 2.64 -0.61 -9.83
CA PRO A 89 3.26 -1.81 -10.38
C PRO A 89 2.25 -2.95 -10.59
N ASP A 90 2.63 -3.90 -11.45
CA ASP A 90 1.87 -5.14 -11.61
C ASP A 90 1.92 -6.02 -10.35
N PRO A 91 0.91 -6.89 -10.13
CA PRO A 91 -0.33 -7.01 -10.92
C PRO A 91 -1.27 -5.79 -10.81
N PRO A 92 -2.16 -5.49 -11.77
CA PRO A 92 -2.98 -4.28 -11.71
C PRO A 92 -3.94 -4.26 -10.52
N VAL A 93 -3.94 -3.18 -9.72
CA VAL A 93 -4.77 -3.04 -8.51
C VAL A 93 -6.26 -3.12 -8.79
N ARG A 94 -6.71 -2.71 -9.99
CA ARG A 94 -8.12 -2.76 -10.39
C ARG A 94 -8.73 -4.16 -10.31
N SER A 95 -7.94 -5.19 -10.56
CA SER A 95 -8.38 -6.60 -10.52
C SER A 95 -8.37 -7.21 -9.11
N ARG A 96 -7.91 -6.43 -8.12
CA ARG A 96 -7.67 -6.88 -6.75
C ARG A 96 -8.78 -6.43 -5.81
N PHE A 97 -9.02 -7.21 -4.77
CA PHE A 97 -9.87 -6.78 -3.65
C PHE A 97 -9.09 -5.88 -2.72
N LEU A 98 -9.69 -4.76 -2.31
CA LEU A 98 -9.17 -3.92 -1.25
C LEU A 98 -9.81 -4.34 0.08
N ILE A 99 -9.05 -5.05 0.92
CA ILE A 99 -9.56 -5.64 2.17
C ILE A 99 -9.12 -4.87 3.42
N GLY A 100 -8.31 -3.82 3.26
CA GLY A 100 -7.92 -2.97 4.38
C GLY A 100 -6.97 -1.85 4.00
N SER A 101 -6.77 -0.94 4.94
CA SER A 101 -5.84 0.18 4.85
C SER A 101 -5.31 0.51 6.24
N SER A 102 -4.01 0.77 6.34
CA SER A 102 -3.37 1.20 7.57
C SER A 102 -2.10 1.97 7.23
N LEU A 103 -1.91 3.15 7.85
CA LEU A 103 -0.63 3.86 7.87
C LEU A 103 -0.06 4.17 6.47
N GLY A 104 -0.95 4.55 5.54
CA GLY A 104 -0.60 4.83 4.15
C GLY A 104 -0.36 3.59 3.27
N TRP A 105 -0.57 2.39 3.81
CA TRP A 105 -0.57 1.13 3.08
C TRP A 105 -1.98 0.62 2.85
N LEU A 106 -2.21 0.06 1.67
CA LEU A 106 -3.40 -0.67 1.28
C LEU A 106 -3.08 -2.17 1.34
N ILE A 107 -4.07 -2.96 1.74
CA ILE A 107 -3.97 -4.42 1.75
C ILE A 107 -4.88 -4.92 0.63
N THR A 108 -4.26 -5.55 -0.37
CA THR A 108 -4.96 -5.99 -1.58
C THR A 108 -4.81 -7.49 -1.79
N VAL A 109 -5.80 -8.13 -2.42
CA VAL A 109 -5.77 -9.55 -2.79
C VAL A 109 -5.99 -9.70 -4.28
N ASP A 110 -5.06 -10.36 -4.97
CA ASP A 110 -5.12 -10.51 -6.42
C ASP A 110 -6.02 -11.67 -6.88
N ALA A 111 -6.03 -11.98 -8.17
CA ALA A 111 -6.84 -13.05 -8.75
C ALA A 111 -6.33 -14.47 -8.43
N SER A 112 -5.14 -14.58 -7.85
CA SER A 112 -4.54 -15.83 -7.40
C SER A 112 -4.76 -16.09 -5.90
N SER A 113 -5.54 -15.23 -5.24
CA SER A 113 -5.69 -15.16 -3.78
C SER A 113 -4.41 -14.75 -3.03
N GLU A 114 -3.46 -14.13 -3.72
CA GLU A 114 -2.21 -13.67 -3.15
C GLU A 114 -2.34 -12.26 -2.58
N MET A 115 -1.87 -12.07 -1.35
CA MET A 115 -1.98 -10.80 -0.64
C MET A 115 -0.78 -9.88 -0.91
N HIS A 116 -1.06 -8.58 -1.02
CA HIS A 116 -0.06 -7.56 -1.32
C HIS A 116 -0.30 -6.30 -0.49
N LEU A 117 0.77 -5.76 0.09
CA LEU A 117 0.79 -4.41 0.63
C LEU A 117 1.16 -3.43 -0.48
N VAL A 118 0.40 -2.35 -0.62
CA VAL A 118 0.60 -1.33 -1.66
C VAL A 118 0.60 0.06 -1.03
N ASN A 119 1.66 0.84 -1.27
CA ASN A 119 1.68 2.24 -0.88
C ASN A 119 1.37 3.13 -2.09
N PRO A 120 0.16 3.69 -2.21
CA PRO A 120 -0.26 4.41 -3.41
C PRO A 120 0.53 5.71 -3.66
N ILE A 121 1.14 6.29 -2.62
CA ILE A 121 1.93 7.53 -2.75
C ILE A 121 3.33 7.26 -3.29
N THR A 122 3.95 6.15 -2.89
CA THR A 122 5.31 5.78 -3.36
C THR A 122 5.34 4.78 -4.49
N GLY A 123 4.22 4.13 -4.79
CA GLY A 123 4.17 3.01 -5.72
C GLY A 123 4.87 1.74 -5.21
N GLN A 124 5.29 1.70 -3.94
CA GLN A 124 5.93 0.51 -3.38
C GLN A 124 4.89 -0.61 -3.23
N GLN A 125 5.29 -1.83 -3.61
CA GLN A 125 4.50 -3.03 -3.45
C GLN A 125 5.31 -4.13 -2.78
N ILE A 126 4.71 -4.80 -1.81
CA ILE A 126 5.32 -5.90 -1.06
C ILE A 126 4.35 -7.08 -1.11
N ALA A 127 4.80 -8.21 -1.64
CA ALA A 127 4.05 -9.46 -1.57
C ALA A 127 4.08 -10.00 -0.13
N LEU A 128 2.94 -10.41 0.39
CA LEU A 128 2.84 -11.11 1.67
C LEU A 128 3.07 -12.62 1.46
N PRO A 129 3.27 -13.40 2.54
CA PRO A 129 3.40 -14.85 2.42
C PRO A 129 2.22 -15.45 1.65
N SER A 130 2.53 -16.43 0.80
CA SER A 130 1.53 -17.01 -0.10
C SER A 130 0.38 -17.65 0.67
N VAL A 131 -0.81 -17.62 0.07
CA VAL A 131 -2.00 -18.27 0.63
C VAL A 131 -1.76 -19.78 0.88
N ALA A 132 -0.89 -20.41 0.10
CA ALA A 132 -0.47 -21.80 0.28
C ALA A 132 0.35 -22.06 1.56
N THR A 133 0.78 -21.01 2.27
CA THR A 133 1.48 -21.15 3.57
C THR A 133 0.51 -21.23 4.75
N ILE A 134 -0.79 -21.00 4.53
CA ILE A 134 -1.81 -21.10 5.56
C ILE A 134 -2.12 -22.59 5.79
N GLU A 135 -2.02 -23.04 7.04
CA GLU A 135 -2.12 -24.45 7.45
C GLU A 135 -3.35 -25.21 6.90
N HIS A 136 -4.46 -24.52 6.68
CA HIS A 136 -5.71 -25.15 6.27
C HIS A 136 -5.89 -25.18 4.74
N ILE A 137 -4.87 -24.76 3.99
CA ILE A 137 -4.91 -24.58 2.54
C ILE A 137 -3.86 -25.43 1.88
N GLU A 138 -4.31 -26.37 1.05
CA GLU A 138 -3.44 -27.22 0.24
C GLU A 138 -3.52 -26.82 -1.23
N PRO A 139 -2.38 -26.51 -1.88
CA PRO A 139 -2.35 -26.20 -3.30
C PRO A 139 -2.55 -27.45 -4.16
N ILE A 140 -3.42 -27.36 -5.15
CA ILE A 140 -3.64 -28.42 -6.15
C ILE A 140 -2.96 -28.00 -7.45
N PHE A 141 -2.03 -28.84 -7.92
CA PHE A 141 -1.24 -28.59 -9.12
C PHE A 141 -1.86 -29.24 -10.36
N ASN A 142 -1.70 -28.59 -11.51
CA ASN A 142 -2.04 -29.18 -12.81
C ASN A 142 -0.91 -30.08 -13.33
N GLU A 143 -1.11 -30.68 -14.51
CA GLU A 143 -0.12 -31.55 -15.17
C GLU A 143 1.23 -30.86 -15.46
N SER A 144 1.24 -29.52 -15.58
CA SER A 144 2.47 -28.76 -15.79
C SER A 144 3.19 -28.39 -14.47
N GLY A 145 2.67 -28.79 -13.31
CA GLY A 145 3.23 -28.45 -12.00
C GLY A 145 2.95 -27.02 -11.52
N ALA A 146 2.00 -26.32 -12.16
CA ALA A 146 1.55 -25.00 -11.72
C ALA A 146 0.33 -25.13 -10.81
N ILE A 147 0.22 -24.25 -9.81
CA ILE A 147 -0.96 -24.20 -8.94
C ILE A 147 -2.17 -23.82 -9.78
N HIS A 148 -3.24 -24.62 -9.69
CA HIS A 148 -4.46 -24.43 -10.45
C HIS A 148 -5.70 -24.24 -9.56
N LYS A 149 -5.70 -24.87 -8.37
CA LYS A 149 -6.79 -24.79 -7.40
C LYS A 149 -6.24 -24.84 -5.98
N TYR A 150 -7.09 -24.54 -5.02
CA TYR A 150 -6.81 -24.71 -3.60
C TYR A 150 -7.87 -25.59 -2.96
N GLU A 151 -7.43 -26.48 -2.09
CA GLU A 151 -8.30 -27.20 -1.17
C GLU A 151 -8.27 -26.51 0.19
N LEU A 152 -9.44 -26.07 0.66
CA LEU A 152 -9.62 -25.44 1.97
C LEU A 152 -10.28 -26.43 2.92
N SER A 153 -9.59 -26.73 4.01
CA SER A 153 -10.11 -27.54 5.10
C SER A 153 -10.86 -26.69 6.13
N TRP A 154 -12.10 -27.05 6.42
CA TRP A 154 -12.99 -26.27 7.30
C TRP A 154 -12.85 -26.68 8.77
N TYR A 155 -11.70 -26.40 9.36
CA TYR A 155 -11.53 -26.50 10.80
C TYR A 155 -11.01 -25.17 11.37
N SER A 156 -11.22 -24.99 12.66
CA SER A 156 -10.59 -23.95 13.47
C SER A 156 -9.82 -24.66 14.58
N GLY A 157 -8.88 -23.97 15.23
CA GLY A 157 -8.05 -24.55 16.31
C GLY A 157 -8.82 -25.15 17.50
N SER A 158 -10.16 -25.06 17.53
CA SER A 158 -11.01 -25.71 18.54
C SER A 158 -12.13 -26.60 17.98
N ARG A 159 -12.47 -26.53 16.68
CA ARG A 159 -13.66 -27.21 16.10
C ARG A 159 -13.50 -27.48 14.62
N VAL A 160 -13.91 -28.69 14.18
CA VAL A 160 -14.16 -29.00 12.78
C VAL A 160 -15.53 -28.45 12.40
N ILE A 161 -15.58 -27.52 11.45
CA ILE A 161 -16.80 -26.87 10.94
C ILE A 161 -17.44 -27.76 9.87
N ARG A 162 -16.62 -28.34 8.98
CA ARG A 162 -17.05 -29.36 8.01
C ARG A 162 -15.98 -30.43 7.90
N THR A 163 -16.40 -31.69 7.86
CA THR A 163 -15.47 -32.83 7.75
C THR A 163 -14.81 -32.88 6.37
N GLU A 164 -15.55 -32.53 5.32
CA GLU A 164 -15.06 -32.55 3.95
C GLU A 164 -14.47 -31.19 3.55
N PRO A 165 -13.22 -31.16 3.01
CA PRO A 165 -12.65 -29.96 2.43
C PRO A 165 -13.47 -29.43 1.24
N SER A 166 -13.21 -28.18 0.85
CA SER A 166 -13.80 -27.58 -0.34
C SER A 166 -12.72 -27.11 -1.29
N VAL A 167 -12.90 -27.43 -2.57
CA VAL A 167 -11.97 -27.05 -3.63
C VAL A 167 -12.44 -25.77 -4.30
N PHE A 168 -11.54 -24.80 -4.42
CA PHE A 168 -11.77 -23.49 -5.04
C PHE A 168 -10.80 -23.26 -6.19
N THR A 169 -11.23 -22.54 -7.22
CA THR A 169 -10.28 -21.92 -8.16
C THR A 169 -9.44 -20.86 -7.45
N LEU A 170 -8.34 -20.45 -8.08
CA LEU A 170 -7.44 -19.45 -7.49
C LEU A 170 -8.16 -18.14 -7.13
N GLY A 171 -9.12 -17.72 -7.95
CA GLY A 171 -9.84 -16.45 -7.77
C GLY A 171 -11.09 -16.55 -6.90
N GLU A 172 -11.65 -17.73 -6.68
CA GLU A 172 -12.80 -17.93 -5.79
C GLU A 172 -12.37 -17.96 -4.32
N LEU A 173 -11.17 -18.49 -4.03
CA LEU A 173 -10.72 -18.66 -2.63
C LEU A 173 -10.70 -17.32 -1.86
N ARG A 174 -10.28 -16.23 -2.48
CA ARG A 174 -10.26 -14.89 -1.87
C ARG A 174 -11.64 -14.38 -1.43
N ASP A 175 -12.72 -14.82 -2.08
CA ASP A 175 -14.09 -14.44 -1.69
C ASP A 175 -14.49 -15.05 -0.34
N TYR A 176 -13.90 -16.19 0.02
CA TYR A 176 -14.20 -16.92 1.25
C TYR A 176 -13.21 -16.61 2.38
N MET A 177 -11.94 -16.41 2.05
CA MET A 177 -10.87 -16.25 3.04
C MET A 177 -10.71 -14.81 3.53
N TYR A 178 -10.87 -13.83 2.65
CA TYR A 178 -10.42 -12.47 2.92
C TYR A 178 -11.57 -11.47 2.95
N TYR A 179 -12.14 -11.27 4.14
CA TYR A 179 -13.15 -10.23 4.36
C TYR A 179 -12.51 -8.88 4.73
N LYS A 180 -11.57 -8.90 5.67
CA LYS A 180 -10.90 -7.70 6.18
C LYS A 180 -9.52 -8.03 6.70
N ALA A 181 -8.55 -7.16 6.43
CA ALA A 181 -7.21 -7.26 7.00
C ALA A 181 -6.89 -6.04 7.86
N PHE A 182 -6.07 -6.27 8.88
CA PHE A 182 -5.56 -5.27 9.79
C PHE A 182 -4.03 -5.38 9.82
N VAL A 183 -3.36 -4.23 9.76
CA VAL A 183 -1.90 -4.15 9.91
C VAL A 183 -1.62 -3.41 11.19
N PHE A 184 -0.88 -4.07 12.06
CA PHE A 184 -0.39 -3.55 13.33
C PHE A 184 1.11 -3.36 13.22
N PHE A 185 1.62 -2.33 13.86
CA PHE A 185 3.05 -2.23 14.10
C PHE A 185 3.43 -3.11 15.26
N ASP A 186 4.61 -3.70 15.17
CA ASP A 186 5.26 -4.27 16.33
C ASP A 186 5.75 -3.10 17.20
N THR A 187 5.24 -3.02 18.42
CA THR A 187 5.74 -2.09 19.45
C THR A 187 6.84 -2.80 20.23
N SER A 188 7.94 -3.15 19.56
CA SER A 188 9.13 -3.69 20.22
C SER A 188 10.06 -2.58 20.70
#